data_AF-A0A6P1BRM0-F1
#
_entry.id   AF-A0A6P1BRM0-F1
#
_cell.length_a   1.000
_cell.length_b   1.000
_cell.length_c   1.000
_cell.angle_alpha   90.00
_cell.angle_beta   90.00
_cell.angle_gamma   90.00
#
_symmetry.space_group_name_H-M   'P 1'
#
loop_
_entity.id
_entity.type
_entity.pdbx_description
1 polymer ?
#
loop_
_entity_poly.entity_id
_entity_poly.type
_entity_poly.pdbx_seq_one_letter_code
_entity_poly.pdbx_strand_id
1 'polypeptide(L)'
;MTGDPYPTILPLALGIPLSLFLNFGAPIAAYLFSRRLKRHKWWPHVVACFWEIISIVVFAFLLLPAIPADEASGPGDGLLLIPTVLSVAVVLLGYCIVSIWKLFALLARS
;
A
#
# COMPACT_ATOMS: atom_id res chain seq x y z
N MET A 1 23.95 -7.87 -26.13
CA MET A 1 23.29 -7.87 -24.80
C MET A 1 22.98 -6.43 -24.47
N THR A 2 21.78 -5.98 -24.83
CA THR A 2 21.28 -4.63 -24.52
C THR A 2 20.84 -4.63 -23.07
N GLY A 3 21.74 -4.26 -22.15
CA GLY A 3 21.38 -4.00 -20.76
C GLY A 3 20.67 -2.65 -20.69
N ASP A 4 19.52 -2.61 -20.01
CA ASP A 4 18.88 -1.34 -19.67
C ASP A 4 19.90 -0.48 -18.91
N PRO A 5 20.11 0.79 -19.34
CA PRO A 5 21.07 1.67 -18.68
C PRO A 5 20.66 2.00 -17.22
N TYR A 6 19.39 1.81 -16.88
CA TYR A 6 18.83 2.06 -15.54
C TYR A 6 18.12 0.82 -14.98
N PRO A 7 18.85 -0.11 -14.33
CA PRO A 7 18.23 -1.28 -13.72
C PRO A 7 17.34 -0.88 -12.55
N THR A 8 16.15 -1.48 -12.47
CA THR A 8 15.29 -1.42 -11.28
C THR A 8 15.75 -2.43 -10.24
N ILE A 9 15.53 -2.14 -8.95
CA ILE A 9 15.89 -3.06 -7.86
C ILE A 9 14.98 -4.29 -7.91
N LEU A 10 13.70 -4.09 -8.22
CA LEU A 10 12.72 -5.15 -8.32
C LEU A 10 12.08 -5.17 -9.72
N PRO A 11 12.17 -6.28 -10.46
CA PRO A 11 11.52 -6.41 -11.76
C PRO A 11 10.01 -6.15 -11.64
N LEU A 12 9.43 -5.33 -12.52
CA LEU A 12 8.00 -4.98 -12.48
C LEU A 12 7.09 -6.20 -12.43
N ALA A 13 7.44 -7.25 -13.18
CA ALA A 13 6.70 -8.51 -13.23
C ALA A 13 6.55 -9.18 -11.85
N LEU A 14 7.46 -8.89 -10.91
CA LEU A 14 7.41 -9.38 -9.53
C LEU A 14 7.00 -8.27 -8.56
N GLY A 15 7.40 -7.02 -8.79
CA GLY A 15 7.13 -5.92 -7.87
C GLY A 15 5.67 -5.52 -7.78
N ILE A 16 4.94 -5.52 -8.90
CA ILE A 16 3.51 -5.20 -8.92
C ILE A 16 2.67 -6.27 -8.19
N PRO A 17 2.78 -7.58 -8.48
CA PRO A 17 2.01 -8.58 -7.74
C PRO A 17 2.41 -8.64 -6.26
N LEU A 18 3.68 -8.40 -5.93
CA LEU A 18 4.14 -8.35 -4.55
C LEU A 18 3.53 -7.14 -3.80
N SER A 19 3.45 -5.97 -4.44
CA SER A 19 2.84 -4.78 -3.83
C SER A 19 1.36 -5.00 -3.54
N LEU A 20 0.63 -5.55 -4.50
CA LEU A 20 -0.77 -5.91 -4.33
C LEU A 20 -0.95 -6.95 -3.22
N PHE A 21 -0.13 -8.00 -3.21
CA PHE A 21 -0.21 -9.04 -2.19
C PHE A 21 0.04 -8.49 -0.78
N LEU A 22 1.04 -7.62 -0.61
CA LEU A 22 1.36 -7.00 0.67
C LEU A 22 0.29 -6.00 1.12
N ASN A 23 -0.22 -5.15 0.21
CA ASN A 23 -1.22 -4.13 0.54
C ASN A 23 -2.62 -4.73 0.79
N PHE A 24 -2.99 -5.84 0.13
CA PHE A 24 -4.22 -6.55 0.51
C PHE A 24 -4.00 -7.50 1.69
N GLY A 25 -2.80 -8.05 1.84
CA GLY A 25 -2.42 -8.94 2.93
C GLY A 25 -2.36 -8.23 4.28
N ALA A 26 -1.84 -7.00 4.34
CA ALA A 26 -1.71 -6.21 5.56
C ALA A 26 -3.05 -5.98 6.30
N PRO A 27 -4.15 -5.54 5.67
CA PRO A 27 -5.44 -5.39 6.34
C PRO A 27 -6.05 -6.74 6.75
N ILE A 28 -5.87 -7.79 5.95
CA ILE A 28 -6.33 -9.15 6.29
C ILE A 28 -5.59 -9.65 7.53
N ALA A 29 -4.26 -9.51 7.55
CA ALA A 29 -3.44 -9.86 8.69
C ALA A 29 -3.82 -9.03 9.93
N ALA A 30 -4.02 -7.73 9.78
CA ALA A 30 -4.47 -6.86 10.85
C ALA A 30 -5.82 -7.31 11.43
N TYR A 31 -6.76 -7.72 10.59
CA TYR A 31 -8.04 -8.28 11.03
C TYR A 31 -7.86 -9.62 11.78
N LEU A 32 -7.05 -10.54 11.26
CA LEU A 32 -6.79 -11.81 11.94
C LEU A 32 -6.09 -11.60 13.30
N PHE A 33 -5.12 -10.70 13.37
CA PHE A 33 -4.43 -10.34 14.61
C PHE A 33 -5.35 -9.61 15.59
N SER A 34 -6.19 -8.69 15.12
CA SER A 34 -7.13 -7.97 16.00
C SER A 34 -8.17 -8.90 16.63
N ARG A 35 -8.52 -10.01 15.97
CA ARG A 35 -9.38 -11.06 16.55
C ARG A 35 -8.68 -11.86 17.65
N ARG A 36 -7.35 -12.02 17.60
CA ARG A 36 -6.58 -12.75 18.61
C ARG A 36 -6.22 -11.91 19.83
N LEU A 37 -6.23 -10.59 19.71
CA LEU A 37 -5.93 -9.68 20.82
C LEU A 37 -7.14 -9.46 21.73
N LYS A 38 -6.95 -9.70 23.04
CA LYS A 38 -7.98 -9.45 24.07
C LYS A 38 -8.12 -7.96 24.42
N ARG A 39 -7.04 -7.17 24.27
CA ARG A 39 -6.97 -5.72 24.56
C ARG A 39 -6.34 -4.99 23.37
N HIS A 40 -6.72 -3.73 23.15
CA HIS A 40 -6.20 -2.87 22.07
C HIS A 40 -6.29 -3.46 20.66
N LYS A 41 -7.46 -3.99 20.28
CA LYS A 41 -7.75 -4.56 18.95
C LYS A 41 -7.52 -3.59 17.77
N TRP A 42 -7.23 -2.32 18.06
CA TRP A 42 -7.13 -1.23 17.09
C TRP A 42 -5.68 -1.07 16.61
N TRP A 43 -4.71 -1.50 17.42
CA TRP A 43 -3.28 -1.43 17.12
C TRP A 43 -2.89 -2.12 15.80
N PRO A 44 -3.35 -3.35 15.50
CA PRO A 44 -3.02 -4.01 14.22
C PRO A 44 -3.51 -3.21 13.01
N HIS A 45 -4.66 -2.54 13.13
CA HIS A 45 -5.22 -1.72 12.07
C HIS A 45 -4.44 -0.41 11.87
N VAL A 46 -3.94 0.20 12.96
CA VAL A 46 -3.04 1.37 12.88
C VAL A 46 -1.75 0.98 12.18
N VAL A 47 -1.13 -0.15 12.54
CA VAL A 47 0.10 -0.64 11.90
C VAL A 47 -0.13 -0.92 10.42
N ALA A 48 -1.24 -1.56 10.05
CA ALA A 48 -1.58 -1.78 8.64
C ALA A 48 -1.79 -0.46 7.89
N CYS A 49 -2.45 0.53 8.49
CA CYS A 49 -2.62 1.85 7.87
C CYS A 49 -1.27 2.55 7.63
N PHE A 50 -0.37 2.51 8.62
CA PHE A 50 1.00 3.02 8.45
C PHE A 50 1.76 2.28 7.35
N TRP A 51 1.61 0.95 7.29
CA TRP A 51 2.20 0.14 6.22
C TRP A 51 1.72 0.58 4.83
N GLU A 52 0.42 0.77 4.61
CA GLU A 52 -0.13 1.23 3.32
C GLU A 52 0.46 2.58 2.88
N ILE A 53 0.66 3.52 3.82
CA ILE A 53 1.26 4.83 3.51
C ILE A 53 2.73 4.67 3.13
N ILE A 54 3.47 3.87 3.90
CA ILE A 54 4.90 3.64 3.69
C ILE A 54 5.14 2.81 2.42
N SER A 55 4.22 1.90 2.08
CA SER A 55 4.37 0.99 0.94
C SER A 55 4.46 1.75 -0.38
N ILE A 56 3.76 2.88 -0.53
CA ILE A 56 3.90 3.75 -1.72
C ILE A 56 5.35 4.18 -1.90
N VAL A 57 5.99 4.64 -0.83
CA VAL A 57 7.39 5.11 -0.87
C VAL A 57 8.34 3.96 -1.12
N VAL A 58 8.15 2.82 -0.43
CA VAL A 58 8.99 1.63 -0.62
C VAL A 58 8.90 1.11 -2.05
N PHE A 59 7.69 0.99 -2.60
CA PHE A 59 7.51 0.54 -3.98
C PHE A 59 7.94 1.57 -5.01
N ALA A 60 7.87 2.86 -4.71
CA ALA A 60 8.51 3.88 -5.54
C ALA A 60 10.02 3.63 -5.67
N PHE A 61 10.72 3.38 -4.55
CA PHE A 61 12.14 3.05 -4.57
C PHE A 61 12.46 1.72 -5.26
N LEU A 62 11.59 0.72 -5.14
CA LEU A 62 11.83 -0.61 -5.70
C LEU A 62 11.51 -0.73 -7.20
N LEU A 63 10.46 -0.04 -7.66
CA LEU A 63 9.93 -0.14 -9.02
C LEU A 63 10.44 0.97 -9.95
N LEU A 64 10.73 2.18 -9.44
CA LEU A 64 11.25 3.21 -10.33
C LEU A 64 12.71 2.93 -10.68
N PRO A 65 13.08 3.13 -11.96
CA PRO A 65 14.48 3.09 -12.36
C PRO A 65 15.27 4.17 -11.61
N ALA A 66 16.49 3.83 -11.21
CA ALA A 66 17.41 4.77 -10.57
C ALA A 66 18.00 5.72 -11.63
N ILE A 67 17.15 6.62 -12.13
CA ILE A 67 17.52 7.65 -13.11
C ILE A 67 18.27 8.76 -12.36
N PRO A 68 19.48 9.15 -12.80
CA PRO A 68 20.22 10.23 -12.18
C PRO A 68 19.49 11.56 -12.41
N ALA A 69 19.61 12.50 -11.46
CA ALA A 69 18.75 13.69 -11.38
C ALA A 69 18.89 14.68 -12.56
N ASP A 70 19.91 14.49 -13.40
CA ASP A 70 20.17 15.21 -14.64
C ASP A 70 19.39 14.66 -15.85
N GLU A 71 18.80 13.47 -15.73
CA GLU A 71 17.96 12.86 -16.76
C GLU A 71 16.47 12.93 -16.38
N ALA A 72 15.64 13.29 -17.37
CA ALA A 72 14.20 13.35 -17.17
C ALA A 72 13.63 11.93 -17.04
N SER A 73 12.87 11.68 -15.97
CA SER A 73 12.10 10.44 -15.82
C SER A 73 11.20 10.22 -17.02
N GLY A 74 11.08 8.97 -17.45
CA GLY A 74 10.26 8.63 -18.61
C GLY A 74 8.77 8.95 -18.34
N PRO A 75 7.98 9.34 -19.36
CA PRO A 75 6.54 9.62 -19.18
C PRO A 75 5.75 8.45 -18.56
N GLY A 76 6.29 7.23 -18.60
CA GLY A 76 5.69 6.01 -18.05
C GLY A 76 6.07 5.68 -16.61
N ASP A 77 7.11 6.28 -16.02
CA ASP A 77 7.61 5.85 -14.70
C ASP A 77 6.60 6.09 -13.58
N GLY A 78 5.86 7.20 -13.63
CA GLY A 78 4.78 7.47 -12.69
C GLY A 78 3.58 6.53 -12.84
N LEU A 79 3.35 5.99 -14.04
CA LEU A 79 2.24 5.05 -14.30
C LEU A 79 2.48 3.69 -13.61
N LEU A 80 3.74 3.34 -13.36
CA LEU A 80 4.11 2.09 -12.69
C LEU A 80 3.61 2.02 -11.24
N LEU A 81 3.40 3.18 -10.61
CA LEU A 81 2.88 3.26 -9.25
C LEU A 81 1.35 3.25 -9.17
N ILE A 82 0.63 3.40 -10.29
CA ILE A 82 -0.84 3.42 -10.30
C ILE A 82 -1.44 2.18 -9.60
N PRO A 83 -1.00 0.94 -9.86
CA PRO A 83 -1.56 -0.23 -9.20
C PRO A 83 -1.39 -0.16 -7.67
N THR A 84 -0.21 0.27 -7.22
CA THR A 84 0.10 0.41 -5.78
C THR A 84 -0.73 1.52 -5.15
N VAL A 85 -0.76 2.71 -5.75
CA VAL A 85 -1.54 3.85 -5.23
C VAL A 85 -3.04 3.53 -5.22
N LEU A 86 -3.55 2.89 -6.27
CA LEU A 86 -4.94 2.47 -6.33
C LEU A 86 -5.27 1.45 -5.25
N SER A 87 -4.38 0.47 -5.00
CA SER A 87 -4.58 -0.50 -3.92
C SER A 87 -4.67 0.16 -2.54
N VAL A 88 -3.76 1.10 -2.25
CA VAL A 88 -3.75 1.88 -1.00
C VAL A 88 -5.03 2.71 -0.87
N ALA A 89 -5.44 3.39 -1.96
CA ALA A 89 -6.66 4.19 -1.97
C ALA A 89 -7.91 3.34 -1.69
N VAL A 90 -8.02 2.15 -2.29
CA VAL A 90 -9.13 1.21 -2.06
C VAL A 90 -9.15 0.72 -0.61
N VAL A 91 -8.00 0.35 -0.06
CA VAL A 91 -7.88 -0.11 1.34
C VAL A 91 -8.27 1.01 2.32
N LEU A 92 -7.76 2.22 2.12
CA LEU A 92 -8.10 3.39 2.93
C LEU A 92 -9.58 3.73 2.84
N LEU A 93 -10.17 3.70 1.65
CA LEU A 93 -11.59 3.93 1.45
C LEU A 93 -12.43 2.91 2.24
N GLY A 94 -12.03 1.63 2.19
CA GLY A 94 -12.66 0.57 2.99
C GLY A 94 -12.60 0.86 4.49
N TYR A 95 -11.45 1.30 5.01
CA TYR A 95 -11.33 1.72 6.41
C TYR A 95 -12.21 2.91 6.76
N CYS A 96 -12.31 3.92 5.88
CA CYS A 96 -13.17 5.08 6.08
C CYS A 96 -14.64 4.68 6.16
N ILE A 97 -15.12 3.83 5.23
CA ILE A 97 -16.51 3.35 5.22
C ILE A 97 -16.85 2.61 6.52
N VAL A 98 -15.99 1.68 6.95
CA VAL A 98 -16.20 0.92 8.19
C VAL A 98 -16.18 1.82 9.42
N SER A 99 -15.29 2.82 9.44
CA SER A 99 -15.17 3.76 10.56
C SER A 99 -16.40 4.67 10.66
N ILE A 100 -16.86 5.20 9.53
CA ILE A 100 -18.07 6.03 9.44
C ILE A 100 -19.29 5.20 9.84
N TRP A 101 -19.44 3.98 9.32
CA TRP A 101 -20.53 3.08 9.70
C TRP A 101 -20.57 2.85 11.21
N LYS A 102 -19.42 2.54 11.81
CA LYS A 102 -19.31 2.35 13.26
C LYS A 102 -19.70 3.60 14.04
N LEU A 103 -19.28 4.78 13.57
CA LEU A 103 -19.63 6.05 14.19
C LEU A 103 -21.15 6.29 14.16
N PHE A 104 -21.79 6.10 13.00
CA PHE A 104 -23.24 6.19 12.86
C PHE A 104 -23.97 5.17 13.76
N ALA A 105 -23.49 3.93 13.81
CA ALA A 105 -24.08 2.89 14.64
C ALA A 105 -23.94 3.19 16.15
N LEU A 106 -22.89 3.91 16.56
CA LEU A 106 -22.72 4.38 17.94
C LEU A 106 -23.67 5.54 18.25
N LEU A 107 -23.76 6.52 17.34
CA LEU A 107 -24.67 7.67 17.49
C LEU A 107 -26.14 7.25 17.53
N ALA A 108 -26.55 6.27 16.71
CA ALA A 108 -27.91 5.74 16.70
C ALA A 108 -28.29 4.92 17.96
N ARG A 109 -27.32 4.61 18.82
CA ARG A 109 -27.53 3.89 20.10
C ARG A 109 -27.44 4.81 21.32
N SER A 110 -27.09 6.08 21.13
CA SER A 110 -27.02 7.11 22.19
C SER A 110 -28.30 7.93 22.24
#